data_AF-A0A673BWK3-F1
#
_entry.id   AF-A0A673BWK3-F1
#
_cell.length_a   1.000
_cell.length_b   1.000
_cell.length_c   1.000
_cell.angle_alpha   90.00
_cell.angle_beta   90.00
_cell.angle_gamma   90.00
#
_symmetry.space_group_name_H-M   'P 1'
#
loop_
_entity.id
_entity.type
_entity.pdbx_description
1 polymer ?
#
loop_
_entity_poly.entity_id
_entity_poly.type
_entity_poly.pdbx_seq_one_letter_code
_entity_poly.pdbx_strand_id
1 'polypeptide(L)'
;MLQDVRSSYRTREEQLASAARSYKKRLQRVTNTHHTLLIAYRAQREQIVAKPECGLNPGPPEGTFSLDPSELRDETEKELQNLRQDKARLEAQLQEAQDQVGETELRWLPGQYSAMNEATVAEAQVSELQDYIDNHLARYKQEINNLHRRHGIEEAQRSQSAHSSLL
;
A
#
# COMPACT_ATOMS: atom_id res chain seq x y z
N MET A 1 13.53 -5.19 -3.64
CA MET A 1 12.43 -5.10 -2.64
C MET A 1 12.94 -4.96 -1.21
N LEU A 2 13.51 -5.99 -0.56
CA LEU A 2 13.96 -5.86 0.86
C LEU A 2 15.05 -4.80 1.07
N GLN A 3 15.95 -4.64 0.10
CA GLN A 3 16.99 -3.63 0.13
C GLN A 3 16.42 -2.21 -0.02
N ASP A 4 15.41 -2.04 -0.87
CA ASP A 4 14.72 -0.75 -1.08
C ASP A 4 13.90 -0.34 0.15
N VAL A 5 13.31 -1.33 0.83
CA VAL A 5 12.65 -1.11 2.12
C VAL A 5 13.66 -0.63 3.16
N ARG A 6 14.81 -1.31 3.30
CA ARG A 6 15.87 -0.92 4.25
C ARG A 6 16.43 0.48 3.97
N SER A 7 16.65 0.83 2.70
CA SER A 7 17.15 2.17 2.32
C SER A 7 16.12 3.26 2.56
N SER A 8 14.83 2.97 2.35
CA SER A 8 13.72 3.87 2.70
C SER A 8 13.67 4.14 4.20
N TYR A 9 13.74 3.09 5.04
CA TYR A 9 13.80 3.25 6.50
C TYR A 9 15.00 4.08 6.94
N ARG A 10 16.18 3.79 6.39
CA ARG A 10 17.40 4.54 6.72
C ARG A 10 17.30 6.02 6.35
N THR A 11 16.77 6.33 5.15
CA THR A 11 16.53 7.71 4.72
C THR A 11 15.56 8.42 5.66
N ARG A 12 14.47 7.75 6.05
CA ARG A 12 13.49 8.30 6.99
C ARG A 12 14.10 8.56 8.37
N GLU A 13 14.92 7.64 8.89
CA GLU A 13 15.63 7.83 10.16
C GLU A 13 16.59 9.02 10.09
N GLU A 14 17.35 9.15 9.00
CA GLU A 14 18.25 10.28 8.79
C GLU A 14 17.50 11.61 8.71
N GLN A 15 16.35 11.65 8.04
CA GLN A 15 15.46 12.81 8.00
C GLN A 15 14.96 13.19 9.40
N LEU A 16 14.47 12.22 10.17
CA LEU A 16 13.99 12.44 11.54
C LEU A 16 15.12 12.94 12.45
N ALA A 17 16.30 12.34 12.36
CA ALA A 17 17.46 12.77 13.15
C ALA A 17 17.92 14.18 12.77
N SER A 18 17.92 14.52 11.47
CA SER A 18 18.25 15.86 10.98
C SER A 18 17.23 16.89 11.45
N ALA A 19 15.93 16.57 11.35
CA ALA A 19 14.85 17.41 11.86
C ALA A 19 14.99 17.63 13.38
N ALA A 20 15.20 16.58 14.17
CA ALA A 20 15.39 16.70 15.61
C ALA A 20 16.57 17.62 15.97
N ARG A 21 17.71 17.48 15.27
CA ARG A 21 18.88 18.35 15.46
C ARG A 21 18.59 19.80 15.08
N SER A 22 17.88 20.05 13.99
CA SER A 22 17.53 21.41 13.55
C SER A 22 16.54 22.08 14.51
N TYR A 23 15.53 21.35 15.00
CA TYR A 23 14.60 21.81 16.04
C TYR A 23 15.34 22.18 17.33
N LYS A 24 16.23 21.30 17.82
CA LYS A 24 17.05 21.59 19.01
C LYS A 24 17.87 22.88 18.83
N LYS A 25 18.52 23.05 17.67
CA LYS A 25 19.30 24.26 17.37
C LYS A 25 18.42 25.51 17.32
N ARG A 26 17.22 25.42 16.73
CA ARG A 26 16.27 26.53 16.66
C ARG A 26 15.75 26.89 18.04
N LEU A 27 15.41 25.90 18.86
CA LEU A 27 14.98 26.11 20.25
C LEU A 27 16.07 26.82 21.06
N GLN A 28 17.32 26.33 20.97
CA GLN A 28 18.44 26.97 21.66
C GLN A 28 18.65 28.42 21.22
N ARG A 29 18.50 28.73 19.92
CA ARG A 29 18.54 30.11 19.43
C ARG A 29 17.46 30.96 20.07
N VAL A 30 16.21 30.49 20.08
CA VAL A 30 15.07 31.21 20.67
C VAL A 30 15.29 31.45 22.16
N THR A 31 15.71 30.44 22.92
CA THR A 31 16.01 30.56 24.34
C THR A 31 17.13 31.56 24.60
N ASN A 32 18.22 31.50 23.82
CA ASN A 32 19.33 32.45 23.95
C ASN A 32 18.87 33.88 23.65
N THR A 33 18.13 34.10 22.57
CA THR A 33 17.61 35.43 22.23
C THR A 33 16.65 35.95 23.29
N HIS A 34 15.78 35.09 23.84
CA HIS A 34 14.87 35.45 24.92
C HIS A 34 15.64 35.88 26.17
N HIS A 35 16.66 35.11 26.57
CA HIS A 35 17.49 35.45 27.72
C HIS A 35 18.26 36.77 27.51
N THR A 36 18.86 36.97 26.33
CA THR A 36 19.52 38.25 25.99
C THR A 36 18.55 39.42 26.05
N LEU A 37 17.32 39.24 25.55
CA LEU A 37 16.29 40.28 25.58
C LEU A 37 15.85 40.59 27.01
N LEU A 38 15.66 39.58 27.87
CA LEU A 38 15.33 39.79 29.28
C LEU A 38 16.43 40.58 30.01
N ILE A 39 17.70 40.24 29.79
CA ILE A 39 18.83 40.98 30.37
C ILE A 39 18.82 42.45 29.90
N ALA A 40 18.63 42.68 28.60
CA ALA A 40 18.58 44.03 28.05
C ALA A 40 17.41 44.84 28.62
N TYR A 41 16.23 44.21 28.72
CA TYR A 41 15.06 44.81 29.34
C TYR A 41 15.30 45.14 30.82
N ARG A 42 15.94 44.24 31.58
CA ARG A 42 16.35 44.49 32.98
C ARG A 42 17.16 45.76 33.11
N ALA A 43 18.23 45.85 32.32
CA ALA A 43 19.15 46.97 32.36
C ALA A 43 18.47 48.28 31.95
N GLN A 44 17.61 48.25 30.93
CA GLN A 44 16.82 49.41 30.52
C GLN A 44 15.88 49.87 31.64
N ARG A 45 15.20 48.92 32.29
CA ARG A 45 14.27 49.20 33.38
C ARG A 45 14.98 49.82 34.58
N GLU A 46 16.11 49.27 34.98
CA GLU A 46 16.95 49.83 36.06
C GLU A 46 17.40 51.26 35.73
N GLN A 47 17.79 51.55 34.48
CA GLN A 47 18.16 52.90 34.04
C GLN A 47 16.98 53.89 34.12
N ILE A 48 15.77 53.47 33.77
CA ILE A 48 14.56 54.32 33.87
C ILE A 48 14.21 54.60 35.33
N VAL A 49 14.27 53.57 36.20
CA VAL A 49 14.04 53.73 37.65
C VAL A 49 15.07 54.67 38.28
N ALA A 50 16.34 54.58 37.87
CA ALA A 50 17.41 55.44 38.36
C ALA A 50 17.31 56.90 37.87
N LYS A 51 16.58 57.18 36.77
CA LYS A 51 16.37 58.52 36.19
C LYS A 51 14.89 58.93 36.24
N PRO A 52 14.36 59.30 37.42
CA PRO A 52 12.93 59.62 37.59
C PRO A 52 12.48 60.88 36.83
N GLU A 53 13.41 61.74 36.41
CA GLU A 53 13.08 62.99 35.70
C GLU A 53 12.54 62.80 34.28
N CYS A 54 12.66 61.59 33.70
CA CYS A 54 12.22 61.33 32.33
C CYS A 54 10.71 61.03 32.22
N GLY A 55 9.99 60.87 33.34
CA GLY A 55 8.55 60.55 33.35
C GLY A 55 8.18 59.22 32.69
N LEU A 56 9.17 58.39 32.34
CA LEU A 56 8.99 57.12 31.66
C LEU A 56 8.58 56.03 32.65
N ASN A 57 7.59 55.23 32.27
CA ASN A 57 7.15 54.10 33.08
C ASN A 57 8.10 52.89 32.86
N PRO A 58 8.67 52.30 33.93
CA PRO A 58 9.60 51.17 33.83
C PRO A 58 8.96 49.83 33.41
N GLY A 59 7.62 49.73 33.34
CA GLY A 59 6.93 48.52 32.91
C GLY A 59 6.94 47.36 33.91
N PRO A 60 6.24 46.25 33.57
CA PRO A 60 6.13 45.08 34.43
C PRO A 60 7.49 44.38 34.64
N PRO A 61 7.67 43.67 35.76
CA PRO A 61 8.89 42.92 36.00
C PRO A 61 9.07 41.76 35.00
N GLU A 62 10.32 41.37 34.75
CA GLU A 62 10.66 40.29 33.80
C GLU A 62 10.00 38.94 34.12
N GLY A 63 9.70 38.70 35.40
CA GLY A 63 9.02 37.49 35.84
C GLY A 63 7.65 37.30 35.18
N THR A 64 7.00 38.37 34.72
CA THR A 64 5.74 38.29 33.96
C THR A 64 5.91 37.66 32.58
N PHE A 65 7.12 37.62 32.02
CA PHE A 65 7.38 37.00 30.72
C PHE A 65 7.70 35.50 30.81
N SER A 66 7.89 34.97 32.01
CA SER A 66 8.03 33.52 32.22
C SER A 66 6.63 32.92 32.35
N LEU A 67 6.28 32.01 31.44
CA LEU A 67 5.11 31.16 31.64
C LEU A 67 5.31 30.34 32.91
N ASP A 68 4.26 30.23 33.74
CA ASP A 68 4.33 29.39 34.93
C ASP A 68 4.44 27.92 34.49
N PRO A 69 5.35 27.12 35.09
CA PRO A 69 5.47 25.71 34.77
C PRO A 69 4.16 24.91 34.98
N SER A 70 3.23 25.43 35.80
CA SER A 70 1.88 24.89 35.98
C SER A 70 0.99 25.15 34.76
N GLU A 71 0.99 26.38 34.23
CA GLU A 71 0.23 26.73 33.02
C GLU A 71 0.70 25.95 31.79
N LEU A 72 2.03 25.76 31.66
CA LEU A 72 2.59 24.94 30.58
C LEU A 72 2.17 23.47 30.72
N ARG A 73 2.17 22.93 31.95
CA ARG A 73 1.71 21.57 32.20
C ARG A 73 0.24 21.40 31.82
N ASP A 74 -0.63 22.30 32.23
CA ASP A 74 -2.06 22.25 31.92
C ASP A 74 -2.31 22.25 30.40
N GLU A 75 -1.55 23.05 29.64
CA GLU A 75 -1.70 23.08 28.19
C GLU A 75 -1.19 21.79 27.53
N THR A 76 -0.07 21.23 28.01
CA THR A 76 0.41 19.93 27.52
C THR A 76 -0.56 18.78 27.85
N GLU A 77 -1.26 18.84 28.99
CA GLU A 77 -2.26 17.84 29.37
C GLU A 77 -3.50 17.91 28.45
N LYS A 78 -3.97 19.12 28.12
CA LYS A 78 -5.06 19.33 27.15
C LYS A 78 -4.69 18.80 25.77
N GLU A 79 -3.51 19.16 25.25
CA GLU A 79 -3.03 18.66 23.95
C GLU A 79 -2.95 17.13 23.95
N LEU A 80 -2.45 16.54 25.03
CA LEU A 80 -2.34 15.10 25.17
C LEU A 80 -3.72 14.42 25.24
N GLN A 81 -4.71 15.05 25.87
CA GLN A 81 -6.09 14.58 25.88
C GLN A 81 -6.70 14.62 24.47
N ASN A 82 -6.50 15.70 23.72
CA ASN A 82 -6.96 15.81 22.33
C ASN A 82 -6.36 14.72 21.44
N LEU A 83 -5.05 14.48 21.57
CA LEU A 83 -4.37 13.42 20.82
C LEU A 83 -4.88 12.02 21.16
N ARG A 84 -5.22 11.76 22.43
CA ARG A 84 -5.85 10.49 22.83
C ARG A 84 -7.22 10.32 22.19
N GLN A 85 -8.01 11.38 22.12
CA GLN A 85 -9.33 11.34 21.48
C GLN A 85 -9.21 11.11 19.97
N ASP A 86 -8.31 11.82 19.30
CA ASP A 86 -8.07 11.62 17.87
C ASP A 86 -7.56 10.22 17.57
N LYS A 87 -6.64 9.70 18.40
CA LYS A 87 -6.17 8.32 18.28
C LYS A 87 -7.33 7.33 18.39
N ALA A 88 -8.18 7.46 19.41
CA ALA A 88 -9.33 6.57 19.59
C ALA A 88 -10.30 6.64 18.40
N ARG A 89 -10.51 7.84 17.83
CA ARG A 89 -11.33 8.03 16.63
C ARG A 89 -10.73 7.32 15.42
N LEU A 90 -9.42 7.45 15.21
CA LEU A 90 -8.71 6.81 14.10
C LEU A 90 -8.68 5.28 14.26
N GLU A 91 -8.51 4.77 15.48
CA GLU A 91 -8.58 3.33 15.77
C GLU A 91 -9.97 2.77 15.47
N ALA A 92 -11.05 3.48 15.84
CA ALA A 92 -12.41 3.08 15.51
C ALA A 92 -12.66 3.04 13.98
N GLN A 93 -12.19 4.07 13.25
CA GLN A 93 -12.29 4.09 11.79
C GLN A 93 -11.50 2.96 11.12
N LEU A 94 -10.34 2.63 11.68
CA LEU A 94 -9.51 1.53 11.17
C LEU A 94 -10.18 0.18 11.41
N GLN A 95 -10.78 -0.03 12.58
CA GLN A 95 -11.54 -1.23 12.89
C GLN A 95 -12.72 -1.40 11.93
N GLU A 96 -13.51 -0.33 11.73
CA GLU A 96 -14.64 -0.34 10.81
C GLU A 96 -14.21 -0.66 9.37
N ALA A 97 -13.10 -0.06 8.91
CA ALA A 97 -12.56 -0.36 7.58
C ALA A 97 -12.09 -1.82 7.45
N GLN A 98 -11.50 -2.38 8.51
CA GLN A 98 -11.11 -3.80 8.52
C GLN A 98 -12.33 -4.72 8.47
N ASP A 99 -13.38 -4.41 9.23
CA ASP A 99 -14.62 -5.18 9.24
C ASP A 99 -15.31 -5.12 7.87
N GLN A 100 -15.35 -3.95 7.21
CA GLN A 100 -15.88 -3.81 5.85
C GLN A 100 -15.10 -4.64 4.82
N VAL A 101 -13.76 -4.71 4.93
CA VAL A 101 -12.93 -5.56 4.08
C VAL A 101 -13.21 -7.04 4.35
N GLY A 102 -13.32 -7.45 5.61
CA GLY A 102 -13.67 -8.82 5.98
C GLY A 102 -15.06 -9.24 5.50
N GLU A 103 -16.06 -8.36 5.60
CA GLU A 103 -17.41 -8.60 5.11
C GLU A 103 -17.45 -8.70 3.57
N THR A 104 -16.72 -7.84 2.86
CA THR A 104 -16.63 -7.95 1.41
C THR A 104 -15.94 -9.25 1.01
N GLU A 105 -14.85 -9.62 1.65
CA GLU A 105 -14.16 -10.89 1.38
C GLU A 105 -15.08 -12.10 1.61
N LEU A 106 -15.76 -12.17 2.75
CA LEU A 106 -16.74 -13.22 3.05
C LEU A 106 -17.92 -13.26 2.06
N ARG A 107 -18.35 -12.11 1.54
CA ARG A 107 -19.44 -12.01 0.55
C ARG A 107 -19.06 -12.61 -0.80
N TRP A 108 -17.81 -12.47 -1.23
CA TRP A 108 -17.36 -12.92 -2.55
C TRP A 108 -16.79 -14.34 -2.55
N LEU A 109 -16.33 -14.86 -1.41
CA LEU A 109 -15.73 -16.19 -1.28
C LEU A 109 -16.64 -17.32 -1.81
N PRO A 110 -17.92 -17.46 -1.42
CA PRO A 110 -18.76 -18.56 -1.91
C PRO A 110 -18.95 -18.54 -3.44
N GLY A 111 -19.09 -17.35 -4.02
CA GLY A 111 -19.22 -17.18 -5.48
C GLY A 111 -17.93 -17.55 -6.20
N GLN A 112 -16.77 -17.24 -5.63
CA GLN A 112 -15.47 -17.61 -6.18
C GLN A 112 -15.28 -19.13 -6.18
N TYR A 113 -15.62 -19.84 -5.09
CA TYR A 113 -15.56 -21.30 -5.04
C TYR A 113 -16.52 -21.96 -6.03
N SER A 114 -17.74 -21.44 -6.19
CA SER A 114 -18.70 -21.96 -7.18
C SER A 114 -18.18 -21.78 -8.61
N ALA A 115 -17.66 -20.60 -8.95
CA ALA A 115 -17.10 -20.33 -10.27
C ALA A 115 -15.88 -21.21 -10.57
N MET A 116 -15.03 -21.50 -9.58
CA MET A 116 -13.91 -22.44 -9.74
C MET A 116 -14.40 -23.86 -10.02
N ASN A 117 -15.41 -24.34 -9.30
CA ASN A 117 -15.97 -25.68 -9.52
C ASN A 117 -16.68 -25.79 -10.88
N GLU A 118 -17.38 -24.75 -11.31
CA GLU A 118 -17.99 -24.72 -12.65
C GLU A 118 -16.91 -24.72 -13.74
N ALA A 119 -15.81 -23.99 -13.53
CA ALA A 119 -14.67 -23.99 -14.44
C ALA A 119 -14.02 -25.38 -14.55
N THR A 120 -13.78 -26.09 -13.44
CA THR A 120 -13.20 -27.44 -13.49
C THR A 120 -14.10 -28.46 -14.18
N VAL A 121 -15.42 -28.36 -14.00
CA VAL A 121 -16.38 -29.21 -14.71
C VAL A 121 -16.36 -28.91 -16.22
N ALA A 122 -16.33 -27.63 -16.60
CA ALA A 122 -16.24 -27.23 -18.00
C ALA A 122 -14.92 -27.71 -18.65
N GLU A 123 -13.79 -27.63 -17.93
CA GLU A 123 -12.50 -28.16 -18.40
C GLU A 123 -12.56 -29.67 -18.66
N ALA A 124 -13.18 -30.45 -17.76
CA ALA A 124 -13.36 -31.88 -17.95
C ALA A 124 -14.22 -32.19 -19.19
N GLN A 125 -15.32 -31.47 -19.39
CA GLN A 125 -16.18 -31.62 -20.57
C GLN A 125 -15.45 -31.31 -21.88
N VAL A 126 -14.61 -30.26 -21.89
CA VAL A 126 -13.79 -29.92 -23.06
C VAL A 126 -12.79 -31.04 -23.35
N SER A 127 -12.18 -31.65 -22.31
CA SER A 127 -11.28 -32.79 -22.49
C SER A 127 -11.99 -34.00 -23.08
N GLU A 128 -13.20 -34.33 -22.61
CA GLU A 128 -13.98 -35.45 -23.15
C GLU A 128 -14.35 -35.23 -24.62
N LEU A 129 -14.74 -34.00 -24.99
CA LEU A 129 -15.03 -33.65 -26.38
C LEU A 129 -13.79 -33.75 -27.27
N GLN A 130 -12.64 -33.33 -26.76
CA GLN A 130 -11.37 -33.45 -27.46
C GLN A 130 -11.03 -34.92 -27.74
N ASP A 131 -11.12 -35.79 -26.73
CA ASP A 131 -10.87 -37.23 -26.88
C ASP A 131 -11.84 -37.88 -27.88
N TYR A 132 -13.11 -37.47 -27.87
CA TYR A 132 -14.11 -37.94 -28.81
C TYR A 132 -13.75 -37.57 -30.26
N ILE A 133 -13.33 -36.33 -30.48
CA ILE A 133 -12.88 -35.83 -31.79
C ILE A 133 -11.65 -36.60 -32.25
N ASP A 134 -10.65 -36.75 -31.38
CA ASP A 134 -9.40 -37.43 -31.73
C ASP A 134 -9.62 -38.91 -32.07
N ASN A 135 -10.47 -39.60 -31.33
CA ASN A 135 -10.87 -40.97 -31.64
C ASN A 135 -11.58 -41.06 -33.01
N HIS A 136 -12.54 -40.17 -33.28
CA HIS A 136 -13.24 -40.16 -34.56
C HIS A 136 -12.30 -39.82 -35.72
N LEU A 137 -11.39 -38.86 -35.56
CA LEU A 137 -10.37 -38.54 -36.55
C LEU A 137 -9.46 -39.74 -36.82
N ALA A 138 -9.05 -40.46 -35.78
CA ALA A 138 -8.26 -41.68 -35.93
C ALA A 138 -9.02 -42.76 -36.73
N ARG A 139 -10.30 -42.99 -36.41
CA ARG A 139 -11.15 -43.94 -37.14
C ARG A 139 -11.36 -43.52 -38.59
N TYR A 140 -11.68 -42.26 -38.87
CA TYR A 140 -11.86 -41.78 -40.23
C TYR A 140 -10.57 -41.89 -41.05
N LYS A 141 -9.41 -41.56 -40.46
CA LYS A 141 -8.12 -41.78 -41.13
C LYS A 141 -7.88 -43.24 -41.48
N GLN A 142 -8.19 -44.17 -40.57
CA GLN A 142 -8.09 -45.60 -40.83
C GLN A 142 -9.05 -46.05 -41.96
N GLU A 143 -10.31 -45.60 -41.92
CA GLU A 143 -11.31 -45.95 -42.93
C GLU A 143 -10.92 -45.42 -44.31
N ILE A 144 -10.47 -44.16 -44.38
CA ILE A 144 -9.94 -43.55 -45.60
C ILE A 144 -8.76 -44.39 -46.14
N ASN A 145 -7.82 -44.78 -45.28
CA ASN A 145 -6.68 -45.61 -45.69
C ASN A 145 -7.10 -47.01 -46.17
N ASN A 146 -8.13 -47.60 -45.56
CA ASN A 146 -8.68 -48.89 -45.96
C ASN A 146 -9.38 -48.80 -47.32
N LEU A 147 -10.15 -47.75 -47.54
CA LEU A 147 -10.81 -47.47 -48.83
C LEU A 147 -9.79 -47.23 -49.94
N HIS A 148 -8.74 -46.44 -49.70
CA HIS A 148 -7.64 -46.25 -50.67
C HIS A 148 -6.93 -47.57 -51.00
N ARG A 149 -6.65 -48.42 -50.00
CA ARG A 149 -6.04 -49.74 -50.24
C ARG A 149 -6.94 -50.64 -51.07
N ARG A 150 -8.25 -50.69 -50.78
CA ARG A 150 -9.21 -51.48 -51.56
C ARG A 150 -9.36 -50.98 -52.99
N HIS A 151 -9.50 -49.67 -53.19
CA HIS A 151 -9.59 -49.08 -54.53
C HIS A 151 -8.31 -49.28 -55.34
N GLY A 152 -7.13 -49.14 -54.74
CA GLY A 152 -5.85 -49.42 -55.42
C GLY A 152 -5.69 -50.89 -55.83
N ILE A 153 -6.21 -51.83 -55.04
CA ILE A 153 -6.22 -53.26 -55.38
C ILE A 153 -7.23 -53.54 -56.51
N GLU A 154 -8.41 -52.94 -56.47
CA GLU A 154 -9.43 -53.09 -57.53
C GLU A 154 -8.97 -52.47 -58.87
N GLU A 155 -8.25 -51.34 -58.86
CA GLU A 155 -7.64 -50.76 -60.07
C GLU A 155 -6.49 -51.61 -60.61
N ALA A 156 -5.64 -52.17 -59.74
CA ALA A 156 -4.58 -53.10 -60.14
C ALA A 156 -5.15 -54.40 -60.74
N GLN A 157 -6.23 -54.94 -60.15
CA GLN A 157 -6.93 -56.12 -60.67
C GLN A 157 -7.65 -55.85 -61.99
N ARG A 158 -8.30 -54.69 -62.15
CA ARG A 158 -8.89 -54.26 -63.43
C ARG A 158 -7.83 -54.06 -64.50
N SER A 159 -6.68 -53.48 -64.15
CA SER A 159 -5.55 -53.29 -65.06
C SER A 159 -4.93 -54.62 -65.49
N GLN A 160 -4.80 -55.60 -64.59
CA GLN A 160 -4.30 -56.95 -64.90
C GLN A 160 -5.29 -57.78 -65.74
N SER A 161 -6.59 -57.69 -65.45
CA SER A 161 -7.65 -58.35 -66.23
C SER A 161 -7.76 -57.80 -67.65
N ALA A 162 -7.64 -56.47 -67.80
CA ALA A 162 -7.58 -55.82 -69.11
C ALA A 162 -6.34 -56.23 -69.91
N HIS A 163 -5.19 -56.39 -69.26
CA HIS A 163 -3.95 -56.82 -69.93
C HIS A 163 -3.95 -58.31 -70.31
N SER A 164 -4.55 -59.17 -69.49
CA SER A 164 -4.67 -60.62 -69.78
C SER A 164 -5.73 -60.95 -70.85
N SER A 165 -6.61 -59.99 -71.18
CA SER A 165 -7.62 -60.15 -72.26
C SER A 165 -7.11 -59.69 -73.64
N LEU A 166 -5.87 -59.20 -73.72
CA LEU A 166 -5.22 -58.68 -74.92
C LEU A 166 -4.04 -59.54 -75.42
N LEU A 167 -3.85 -60.73 -74.85
CA LEU A 167 -2.94 -61.79 -75.31
C LEU A 167 -3.77 -63.02 -75.71
#